data_AF-A0A956TQL5-F1
#
_entry.id   AF-A0A956TQL5-F1
#
_cell.length_a   1.000
_cell.length_b   1.000
_cell.length_c   1.000
_cell.angle_alpha   90.00
_cell.angle_beta   90.00
_cell.angle_gamma   90.00
#
_symmetry.space_group_name_H-M   'P 1'
#
loop_
_entity.id
_entity.type
_entity.pdbx_description
1 polymer ?
#
loop_
_entity_poly.entity_id
_entity_poly.type
_entity_poly.pdbx_seq_one_letter_code
_entity_poly.pdbx_strand_id
1 'polypeptide(L)' 'MQESDPIDKIAEVVCALGDSGEILSINQACHKRWGFEPTELIGNPFISLLAPEDVPPDF' A
#
# COMPACT_ATOMS: atom_id res chain seq x y z
N MET A 1 -8.97 13.87 -21.09
CA MET A 1 -9.21 12.65 -20.30
C MET A 1 -7.84 12.24 -19.78
N GLN A 2 -7.57 12.41 -18.48
CA GLN A 2 -6.30 11.97 -17.91
C GLN A 2 -6.31 10.43 -17.97
N GLU A 3 -5.30 9.80 -18.57
CA GLU A 3 -5.17 8.35 -18.53
C GLU A 3 -4.99 7.90 -17.08
N SER A 4 -5.73 6.88 -16.65
CA SER A 4 -5.55 6.30 -15.31
C SER A 4 -4.21 5.57 -15.24
N ASP A 5 -3.55 5.66 -14.09
CA ASP A 5 -2.28 5.00 -13.83
C ASP A 5 -2.41 3.49 -14.13
N PRO A 6 -1.48 2.86 -14.87
CA PRO A 6 -1.53 1.42 -15.15
C PRO A 6 -1.70 0.56 -13.89
N ILE A 7 -1.22 1.00 -12.72
CA ILE A 7 -1.39 0.24 -11.47
C ILE A 7 -2.85 0.15 -10.99
N ASP A 8 -3.70 1.11 -11.37
CA ASP A 8 -5.13 1.12 -11.00
C ASP A 8 -5.94 0.07 -11.77
N LYS A 9 -5.39 -0.47 -12.86
CA LYS A 9 -6.02 -1.56 -13.63
C LYS A 9 -5.71 -2.94 -13.04
N ILE A 10 -4.75 -3.03 -12.12
CA ILE A 10 -4.34 -4.27 -11.48
C ILE A 10 -5.34 -4.60 -10.36
N ALA A 11 -5.86 -5.84 -10.37
CA ALA A 11 -6.86 -6.26 -9.39
C ALA A 11 -6.29 -6.53 -8.00
N GLU A 12 -4.98 -6.79 -7.91
CA GLU A 12 -4.22 -6.96 -6.66
C GLU A 12 -3.76 -5.61 -6.11
N VAL A 13 -3.41 -5.60 -4.83
CA VAL A 13 -2.85 -4.41 -4.19
C VAL A 13 -1.43 -4.19 -4.67
N VAL A 14 -1.16 -3.00 -5.19
CA VAL A 14 0.16 -2.58 -5.65
C VAL A 14 0.47 -1.24 -4.99
N CYS A 15 1.65 -1.14 -4.39
CA CYS A 15 2.14 0.08 -3.78
C CYS A 15 3.61 0.34 -4.14
N ALA A 16 3.99 1.62 -4.11
CA ALA A 16 5.38 2.03 -4.12
C ALA A 16 5.79 2.42 -2.69
N LEU A 17 6.96 1.96 -2.28
CA LEU A 17 7.55 2.28 -0.97
C LEU A 17 8.69 3.27 -1.14
N GLY A 18 8.84 4.16 -0.16
CA GLY A 18 10.03 5.00 -0.01
C GLY A 18 11.18 4.23 0.61
N ASP A 19 12.34 4.89 0.69
CA ASP A 19 13.56 4.28 1.22
C ASP A 19 13.44 3.89 2.70
N SER A 20 12.52 4.51 3.45
CA SER A 20 12.25 4.19 4.86
C SER A 20 11.05 3.24 5.02
N GLY A 21 10.51 2.70 3.91
CA GLY A 21 9.38 1.79 3.91
C GLY A 21 8.01 2.47 4.07
N GLU A 22 7.94 3.80 4.00
CA GLU A 22 6.67 4.52 3.95
C GLU A 22 5.98 4.28 2.60
N ILE A 23 4.66 4.14 2.63
CA ILE A 23 3.86 3.99 1.40
C ILE A 23 3.79 5.33 0.68
N LEU A 24 4.39 5.45 -0.50
CA LEU A 24 4.36 6.67 -1.32
C LEU A 24 3.11 6.74 -2.20
N SER A 25 2.70 5.59 -2.75
CA SER A 25 1.47 5.45 -3.52
C SER A 25 0.92 4.04 -3.37
N ILE A 26 -0.39 3.90 -3.49
CA ILE A 26 -1.08 2.61 -3.46
C ILE A 26 -2.32 2.69 -4.34
N ASN A 27 -2.61 1.61 -5.07
CA ASN A 27 -3.77 1.56 -5.96
C ASN A 27 -5.08 1.33 -5.20
N GLN A 28 -6.21 1.62 -5.85
CA GLN A 28 -7.55 1.48 -5.27
C GLN A 28 -7.95 0.04 -4.91
N ALA A 29 -7.18 -0.97 -5.31
CA ALA A 29 -7.42 -2.35 -4.90
C ALA A 29 -7.28 -2.54 -3.39
N CYS A 30 -6.54 -1.68 -2.66
CA CYS A 30 -6.38 -1.78 -1.20
C CYS A 30 -7.72 -1.72 -0.47
N HIS A 31 -8.65 -0.88 -0.90
CA HIS A 31 -9.96 -0.78 -0.27
C HIS A 31 -10.75 -2.09 -0.41
N LYS A 32 -10.77 -2.69 -1.60
CA LYS A 32 -11.48 -3.96 -1.82
C LYS A 32 -10.81 -5.17 -1.18
N ARG A 33 -9.47 -5.21 -1.12
CA ARG A 33 -8.72 -6.38 -0.64
C ARG A 33 -8.42 -6.34 0.84
N TRP A 34 -8.09 -5.17 1.38
CA TRP A 34 -7.66 -4.99 2.76
C TRP A 34 -8.64 -4.17 3.60
N GLY A 35 -9.55 -3.42 2.96
CA GLY A 35 -10.56 -2.62 3.67
C GLY A 35 -10.11 -1.21 4.06
N PHE A 36 -8.92 -0.77 3.61
CA PHE A 36 -8.36 0.54 3.89
C PHE A 36 -8.45 1.47 2.68
N GLU A 37 -8.72 2.74 2.91
CA GLU A 37 -8.62 3.79 1.90
C GLU A 37 -7.15 4.17 1.65
N PRO A 38 -6.75 4.51 0.41
CA PRO A 38 -5.37 4.94 0.12
C PRO A 38 -4.89 6.08 1.02
N THR A 39 -5.78 7.02 1.36
CA THR A 39 -5.47 8.17 2.22
C THR A 39 -5.14 7.78 3.66
N GLU A 40 -5.55 6.60 4.11
CA GLU A 40 -5.20 6.09 5.44
C GLU A 40 -3.82 5.42 5.44
N LEU A 41 -3.33 5.02 4.26
CA LEU A 41 -2.12 4.22 4.12
C LEU A 41 -0.91 5.05 3.68
N ILE A 42 -1.11 6.01 2.78
CA ILE A 42 -0.03 6.83 2.25
C ILE A 42 0.66 7.61 3.37
N GLY A 43 1.99 7.57 3.39
CA GLY A 43 2.86 8.16 4.41
C GLY A 43 3.10 7.27 5.63
N ASN A 44 2.33 6.20 5.82
CA ASN A 44 2.56 5.24 6.90
C ASN A 44 3.57 4.16 6.49
N PRO A 45 4.36 3.62 7.43
CA PRO A 45 5.21 2.45 7.17
C PRO A 45 4.37 1.24 6.77
N PHE A 46 4.76 0.53 5.71
CA PHE A 46 4.02 -0.66 5.26
C PHE A 46 3.95 -1.75 6.33
N ILE A 47 4.93 -1.79 7.24
CA ILE A 47 4.99 -2.78 8.32
C ILE A 47 3.82 -2.69 9.30
N SER A 48 3.16 -1.52 9.37
CA SER A 48 1.93 -1.36 10.15
C SER A 48 0.75 -2.19 9.64
N LEU A 49 0.87 -2.75 8.42
CA LEU A 49 -0.13 -3.62 7.80
C LEU A 49 0.15 -5.11 8.04
N LEU A 50 1.30 -5.47 8.61
CA LEU A 50 1.63 -6.85 8.92
C LEU A 50 1.01 -7.25 10.26
N ALA A 51 0.60 -8.51 10.36
CA ALA A 51 0.29 -9.09 11.66
C ALA A 51 1.58 -9.12 12.52
N PRO A 52 1.49 -8.99 13.85
CA PRO A 52 2.67 -8.94 14.72
C PRO A 52 3.65 -10.11 14.52
N GLU A 53 3.13 -11.29 14.19
CA GLU A 53 3.91 -12.50 13.90
C GLU A 53 4.70 -12.45 12.58
N ASP A 54 4.31 -11.58 11.64
CA ASP A 54 4.92 -11.44 10.32
C ASP A 54 5.94 -10.28 10.27
N VAL A 55 6.06 -9.50 11.35
CA VAL A 55 7.04 -8.41 11.48
C VAL A 55 8.44 -9.02 11.69
N PRO A 56 9.41 -8.78 10.79
CA PRO A 56 10.78 -9.25 11.00
C PRO A 56 11.38 -8.62 12.27
N PRO A 57 12.18 -9.37 13.04
CA PRO A 57 12.74 -8.89 14.29
C PRO A 57 13.76 -7.76 14.13
N ASP A 58 14.34 -7.62 12.93
CA ASP A 58 15.41 -6.66 12.62
C ASP A 58 14.91 -5.43 11.82
N PHE A 59 13.60 -5.18 11.82
CA PHE A 59 12.97 -4.04 11.14
C PHE A 59 12.95 -2.78 12.01
#